data_AF-A0A920T629-F1
#
_entry.id   AF-A0A920T629-F1
#
_cell.length_a   1.000
_cell.length_b   1.000
_cell.length_c   1.000
_cell.angle_alpha   90.00
_cell.angle_beta   90.00
_cell.angle_gamma   90.00
#
_symmetry.space_group_name_H-M   'P 1'
#
loop_
_entity.id
_entity.type
_entity.pdbx_description
1 polymer ?
#
loop_
_entity_poly.entity_id
_entity_poly.type
_entity_poly.pdbx_seq_one_letter_code
_entity_poly.pdbx_strand_id
1 'polypeptide(L)' 'MDGFEPNHDIILMAATNRPDVLDSALLRPGRFDRQVVVDVPDLNGRLGILKVHTKKILMNKRKVNLEAIAKGTPGRVWR' A
#
# COMPACT_ATOMS: atom_id res chain seq x y z
N MET A 1 -3.49 -2.64 -24.77
CA MET A 1 -2.99 -1.26 -24.83
C MET A 1 -2.45 -0.92 -26.21
N ASP A 2 -2.19 -1.90 -27.09
CA ASP A 2 -1.99 -1.61 -28.52
C ASP A 2 -3.36 -1.24 -29.12
N GLY A 3 -3.53 0.03 -29.47
CA GLY A 3 -4.78 0.58 -29.99
C GLY A 3 -5.20 1.95 -29.43
N PHE A 4 -4.49 2.49 -28.43
CA PHE A 4 -4.71 3.86 -27.97
C PHE A 4 -3.78 4.82 -28.72
N GLU A 5 -4.36 5.72 -29.51
CA GLU A 5 -3.67 6.89 -30.06
C GLU A 5 -3.05 7.73 -28.91
N PRO A 6 -1.90 8.41 -29.12
CA PRO A 6 -1.11 9.06 -28.05
C PRO A 6 -1.82 10.13 -27.22
N ASN A 7 -3.04 10.54 -27.62
CA ASN A 7 -3.80 11.65 -27.06
C ASN A 7 -4.76 11.27 -25.91
N HIS A 8 -4.54 10.16 -25.21
CA HIS A 8 -5.40 9.77 -24.10
C HIS A 8 -4.70 9.94 -22.75
N ASP A 9 -5.18 10.90 -21.95
CA ASP A 9 -4.87 11.11 -20.53
C ASP A 9 -5.40 9.97 -19.64
N ILE A 10 -5.14 8.72 -20.00
CA ILE A 10 -5.62 7.54 -19.27
C ILE A 10 -4.47 6.98 -18.44
N ILE A 11 -4.64 6.99 -17.12
CA ILE A 11 -3.74 6.33 -16.18
C ILE A 11 -4.34 4.98 -15.78
N LEU A 12 -3.68 3.89 -16.17
CA LEU A 12 -4.04 2.54 -15.72
C LEU A 12 -3.28 2.19 -14.44
N MET A 13 -4.02 1.82 -13.38
CA MET A 13 -3.45 1.25 -12.16
C MET A 13 -3.97 -0.17 -11.96
N ALA A 14 -3.07 -1.09 -11.62
CA ALA A 14 -3.38 -2.48 -11.30
C ALA A 14 -2.65 -2.89 -10.01
N ALA A 15 -3.19 -3.87 -9.29
CA ALA A 15 -2.60 -4.42 -8.08
C ALA A 15 -2.64 -5.95 -8.15
N THR A 16 -1.54 -6.60 -7.73
CA THR A 16 -1.45 -8.06 -7.61
C THR A 16 -0.69 -8.43 -6.34
N ASN A 17 -1.09 -9.52 -5.70
CA ASN A 17 -0.35 -10.16 -4.61
C ASN A 17 0.60 -11.25 -5.11
N ARG A 18 0.58 -11.56 -6.41
CA ARG A 18 1.40 -12.58 -7.07
C ARG A 18 2.00 -12.00 -8.36
N PRO A 19 3.06 -11.18 -8.29
CA PRO A 19 3.70 -10.64 -9.49
C PRO A 19 4.43 -11.73 -10.30
N ASP A 20 4.79 -12.84 -9.66
CA ASP A 20 5.47 -14.01 -10.24
C ASP A 20 4.65 -14.76 -11.29
N VAL A 21 3.32 -14.70 -11.22
CA VAL A 21 2.42 -15.37 -12.17
C VAL A 21 1.93 -14.46 -13.30
N LEU A 22 2.34 -13.20 -13.31
CA LEU A 22 1.95 -12.28 -14.38
C LEU A 22 2.64 -12.65 -15.70
N ASP A 23 1.88 -12.55 -16.79
CA ASP A 23 2.46 -12.72 -18.12
C ASP A 23 3.53 -11.63 -18.36
N SER A 24 4.74 -12.07 -18.68
CA SER A 24 5.87 -11.24 -19.09
C SER A 24 5.53 -10.22 -20.18
N ALA A 25 4.49 -10.49 -20.99
CA ALA A 25 3.99 -9.55 -21.98
C ALA A 25 3.47 -8.22 -21.39
N LEU A 26 2.94 -8.26 -20.16
CA LEU A 26 2.43 -7.08 -19.45
C LEU A 26 3.54 -6.23 -18.84
N LEU A 27 4.72 -6.81 -18.61
CA LEU A 27 5.88 -6.15 -18.00
C LEU A 27 6.78 -5.46 -19.05
N ARG A 28 6.45 -5.61 -20.34
CA ARG A 28 7.20 -4.95 -21.42
C ARG A 28 6.91 -3.44 -21.42
N PRO A 29 7.91 -2.63 -21.83
CA PRO A 29 7.73 -1.18 -22.00
C PRO A 29 6.52 -0.85 -22.89
N GLY A 30 5.72 0.14 -22.50
CA GLY A 30 4.47 0.54 -23.15
C GLY A 30 3.21 -0.12 -22.59
N ARG A 31 3.32 -0.88 -21.49
CA ARG A 31 2.20 -1.53 -20.78
C ARG A 31 2.15 -1.09 -19.31
N PHE A 32 2.83 -1.81 -18.42
CA PHE A 32 3.03 -1.40 -17.03
C PHE A 32 4.46 -0.89 -16.84
N ASP A 33 4.68 0.38 -17.15
CA ASP A 33 6.01 1.01 -17.13
C ASP A 33 6.53 1.27 -15.71
N ARG A 34 5.63 1.41 -14.73
CA ARG A 34 5.95 1.69 -13.34
C ARG A 34 5.41 0.59 -12.44
N GLN A 35 6.30 0.03 -11.64
CA GLN A 35 5.96 -0.93 -10.60
C GLN A 35 6.30 -0.32 -9.25
N VAL A 36 5.34 -0.35 -8.34
CA VAL A 36 5.51 0.11 -6.96
C VAL A 36 5.29 -1.10 -6.06
N VAL A 37 6.34 -1.55 -5.40
CA VAL A 37 6.26 -2.61 -4.40
C VAL A 37 5.78 -2.02 -3.09
N VAL A 38 4.76 -2.61 -2.51
CA VAL A 38 4.22 -2.21 -1.21
C VAL A 38 4.63 -3.26 -0.18
N ASP A 39 5.61 -2.91 0.64
CA ASP A 39 6.10 -3.78 1.70
C ASP A 39 5.23 -3.71 2.96
N VAL A 40 5.46 -4.66 3.86
CA VAL A 40 4.84 -4.65 5.20
C VAL A 40 5.26 -3.39 5.97
N PRO A 41 4.33 -2.74 6.70
CA PRO A 41 4.65 -1.49 7.38
C PRO A 41 5.66 -1.71 8.50
N ASP A 42 6.66 -0.84 8.55
CA ASP A 42 7.62 -0.76 9.64
C ASP A 42 6.98 -0.19 10.92
N LEU A 43 7.77 0.05 11.97
CA LEU A 43 7.25 0.58 13.23
C LEU A 43 6.55 1.94 13.03
N ASN A 44 7.16 2.83 12.22
CA ASN A 44 6.63 4.15 11.97
C ASN A 44 5.35 4.10 11.13
N GLY A 45 5.31 3.23 10.12
CA GLY A 45 4.14 2.96 9.30
C GLY A 45 2.98 2.43 10.14
N ARG A 46 3.23 1.46 11.02
CA ARG A 46 2.20 0.94 11.94
C ARG A 46 1.69 2.02 12.90
N LEU A 47 2.57 2.86 13.44
CA LEU A 47 2.16 3.99 14.26
C LEU A 47 1.32 5.01 13.47
N GLY A 48 1.69 5.28 12.22
CA GLY A 48 0.95 6.16 11.32
C GLY A 48 -0.46 5.65 11.03
N ILE A 49 -0.58 4.36 10.70
CA ILE A 49 -1.86 3.68 10.50
C ILE A 49 -2.74 3.82 11.75
N LEU A 50 -2.20 3.48 12.94
CA LEU A 50 -2.92 3.61 14.19
C LEU A 50 -3.38 5.05 14.44
N LYS A 51 -2.53 6.05 14.19
CA LYS A 51 -2.89 7.47 14.34
C LYS A 51 -4.02 7.90 13.40
N VAL A 52 -4.02 7.44 12.15
CA VAL A 52 -5.07 7.76 11.17
C VAL A 52 -6.40 7.17 11.60
N HIS A 53 -6.44 5.89 11.98
CA HIS A 53 -7.69 5.22 12.37
C HIS A 53 -8.20 5.66 13.74
N THR A 54 -7.33 6.09 14.64
CA THR A 54 -7.74 6.59 15.96
C THR A 54 -8.05 8.09 15.98
N LYS A 55 -7.84 8.82 14.88
CA LYS A 55 -8.00 10.29 14.81
C LYS A 55 -9.38 10.78 15.25
N LYS A 56 -10.44 10.00 15.01
CA LYS A 56 -11.83 10.37 15.34
C LYS A 56 -12.38 9.65 16.57
N ILE A 57 -11.55 8.87 17.27
CA ILE A 57 -11.97 8.07 18.42
C ILE A 57 -11.61 8.85 19.69
N LEU A 58 -12.59 9.04 20.58
CA LEU A 58 -12.31 9.52 21.93
C LEU A 58 -11.55 8.44 22.70
N MET A 59 -10.26 8.70 22.96
CA MET A 59 -9.39 7.79 23.69
C MET A 59 -8.80 8.49 24.92
N ASN A 60 -8.66 7.73 25.99
CA ASN A 60 -7.92 8.19 27.16
C ASN A 60 -6.41 8.17 26.87
N LYS A 61 -5.84 9.33 26.54
CA LYS A 61 -4.42 9.49 26.22
C LYS A 61 -3.45 9.09 27.35
N ARG A 62 -3.92 9.00 28.60
CA ARG A 62 -3.09 8.53 29.73
C ARG A 62 -3.03 7.00 29.83
N LYS A 63 -4.05 6.30 29.30
CA LYS A 63 -4.13 4.83 29.32
C LYS A 63 -3.71 4.19 27.99
N VAL A 64 -3.92 4.87 26.87
CA VAL A 64 -3.68 4.32 25.54
C VAL A 64 -2.36 4.85 24.98
N ASN A 65 -1.37 3.97 24.85
CA ASN A 65 -0.10 4.28 24.21
C ASN A 65 -0.02 3.58 22.84
N LEU A 66 -0.18 4.34 21.76
CA LEU A 66 -0.15 3.83 20.39
C LEU A 66 1.24 3.33 19.97
N GLU A 67 2.32 3.90 20.52
CA GLU A 67 3.68 3.45 20.22
C GLU A 67 3.96 2.07 20.80
N ALA A 68 3.49 1.83 22.03
CA ALA A 68 3.57 0.50 22.66
C ALA A 68 2.80 -0.54 21.84
N ILE A 69 1.62 -0.20 21.34
CA ILE A 69 0.80 -1.07 20.47
C ILE A 69 1.50 -1.32 19.13
N ALA A 70 2.10 -0.30 18.51
CA ALA A 70 2.84 -0.44 17.25
C ALA A 70 4.07 -1.36 17.39
N LYS A 71 4.74 -1.33 18.54
CA LYS A 71 5.85 -2.23 18.88
C LYS A 71 5.38 -3.68 19.07
N GLY A 72 4.18 -3.89 19.63
CA GLY A 72 3.59 -5.22 19.86
C GLY A 72 2.92 -5.87 18.64
N THR A 73 2.96 -5.23 17.47
CA THR A 73 2.31 -5.72 16.24
C THR A 73 3.29 -5.93 15.05
N PRO A 74 4.49 -6.51 15.24
CA PRO A 74 5.42 -6.76 14.15
C PRO A 74 4.83 -7.76 13.14
N GLY A 75 5.09 -7.54 11.85
CA GLY A 75 4.65 -8.42 10.77
C GLY A 75 3.14 -8.43 10.50
N ARG A 76 2.34 -7.64 11.24
CA ARG A 76 0.90 -7.52 10.94
C ARG A 76 0.69 -6.59 9.76
N VAL A 77 -0.01 -7.11 8.77
CA VAL A 77 -0.61 -6.33 7.69
C VAL A 77 -2.08 -6.09 8.00
N TRP A 78 -2.59 -4.93 7.62
CA TRP A 78 -4.02 -4.67 7.65
C TRP A 78 -4.69 -5.56 6.59
N ARG A 79 -5.82 -6.18 6.93
CA ARG A 79 -6.58 -7.05 6.04
C ARG A 79 -7.96 -6.48 5.80
#